data_AF-A0A7K4JUJ2-F1
#
_entry.id   AF-A0A7K4JUJ2-F1
#
_cell.length_a   1.000
_cell.length_b   1.000
_cell.length_c   1.000
_cell.angle_alpha   90.00
_cell.angle_beta   90.00
_cell.angle_gamma   90.00
#
_symmetry.space_group_name_H-M   'P 1'
#
loop_
_entity.id
_entity.type
_entity.pdbx_description
1 polymer ?
#
loop_
_entity_poly.entity_id
_entity_poly.type
_entity_poly.pdbx_seq_one_letter_code
_entity_poly.pdbx_strand_id
1 'polypeptide(L)'
;MKLRPPDWPLPRPDAIHHIVEDFLTDWTAPNAHILPLRRFLENCLSTDLRNFFAESCFLFVFTRQKLPPFCQHGYITMQGLVGSLQLWHHAVEAGLLEDFT
;
A
#
# COMPACT_ATOMS: atom_id res chain seq x y z
N MET A 1 -22.74 14.92 11.20
CA MET A 1 -22.60 16.07 10.28
C MET A 1 -23.84 16.19 9.40
N LYS A 2 -24.58 17.31 9.50
CA LYS A 2 -25.85 17.52 8.77
C LYS A 2 -25.66 18.09 7.36
N LEU A 3 -24.48 18.64 7.02
CA LEU A 3 -24.21 19.28 5.73
C LEU A 3 -22.96 18.65 5.11
N ARG A 4 -23.06 18.27 3.82
CA ARG A 4 -21.90 17.87 3.01
C ARG A 4 -21.25 19.12 2.43
N PRO A 5 -19.91 19.21 2.40
CA PRO A 5 -19.22 20.18 1.56
C PRO A 5 -19.57 19.93 0.08
N PRO A 6 -19.51 20.97 -0.78
CA PRO A 6 -19.47 20.78 -2.23
C PRO A 6 -18.33 19.81 -2.59
N ASP A 7 -18.54 18.96 -3.60
CA ASP A 7 -17.55 18.02 -4.14
C ASP A 7 -17.07 16.89 -3.21
N TRP A 8 -17.87 16.51 -2.21
CA TRP A 8 -17.54 15.38 -1.33
C TRP A 8 -17.52 14.04 -2.10
N PRO A 9 -16.35 13.40 -2.27
CA PRO A 9 -16.19 12.26 -3.19
C PRO A 9 -16.60 10.92 -2.59
N LEU A 10 -16.90 10.86 -1.28
CA LEU A 10 -17.15 9.62 -0.55
C LEU A 10 -18.65 9.40 -0.28
N PRO A 11 -19.12 8.15 -0.27
CA PRO A 11 -20.49 7.84 0.14
C PRO A 11 -20.73 8.28 1.59
N ARG A 12 -21.99 8.57 1.91
CA ARG A 12 -22.37 8.89 3.29
C ARG A 12 -22.24 7.61 4.13
N PRO A 13 -21.50 7.63 5.25
CA PRO A 13 -21.44 6.47 6.12
C PRO A 13 -22.79 6.23 6.80
N ASP A 14 -23.24 4.97 6.82
CA ASP A 14 -24.48 4.56 7.51
C ASP A 14 -24.30 4.52 9.03
N ALA A 15 -23.06 4.35 9.50
CA ALA A 15 -22.69 4.34 10.92
C ALA A 15 -21.42 5.17 11.14
N ILE A 16 -21.38 5.89 12.27
CA ILE A 16 -20.16 6.56 12.74
C ILE A 16 -19.52 5.62 13.75
N HIS A 17 -18.34 5.10 13.42
CA HIS A 17 -17.52 4.38 14.38
C HIS A 17 -16.83 5.41 15.28
N HIS A 18 -17.41 5.66 16.46
CA HIS A 18 -16.80 6.49 17.48
C HIS A 18 -15.88 5.61 18.33
N ILE A 19 -14.57 5.81 18.20
CA ILE A 19 -13.58 5.18 19.08
C ILE A 19 -13.60 5.97 20.38
N VAL A 20 -14.28 5.44 21.40
CA VAL A 20 -14.22 5.98 22.77
C VAL A 20 -12.88 5.51 23.34
N GLU A 21 -11.97 6.47 23.57
CA GLU A 21 -10.74 6.33 24.38
C GLU A 21 -10.14 4.92 24.41
N ASP A 22 -9.43 4.55 23.34
CA ASP A 22 -8.45 3.47 23.44
C ASP A 22 -7.20 4.03 24.14
N PHE A 23 -7.13 3.90 25.46
CA PHE A 23 -6.04 4.39 26.31
C PHE A 23 -4.65 3.82 25.95
N LEU A 24 -4.57 2.87 25.02
CA LEU A 24 -3.32 2.29 24.55
C LEU A 24 -2.79 2.94 23.26
N THR A 25 -3.60 3.75 22.56
CA THR A 25 -3.20 4.33 21.27
C THR A 25 -2.88 5.82 21.44
N ASP A 26 -1.61 6.11 21.75
CA ASP A 26 -1.09 7.48 21.79
C ASP A 26 -0.72 7.96 20.37
N TRP A 27 -1.33 9.07 19.93
CA TRP A 27 -1.05 9.70 18.65
C TRP A 27 0.09 10.71 18.79
N THR A 28 1.32 10.21 18.84
CA THR A 28 2.53 11.03 19.02
C THR A 28 2.87 11.93 17.82
N ALA A 29 2.23 11.72 16.66
CA ALA A 29 2.42 12.51 15.46
C ALA A 29 1.16 12.53 14.57
N PRO A 30 0.97 13.54 13.68
CA PRO A 30 -0.18 13.61 12.78
C PRO A 30 -0.38 12.38 11.90
N ASN A 31 0.70 11.66 11.56
CA ASN A 31 0.70 10.48 10.71
C ASN A 31 0.72 9.14 11.48
N ALA A 32 0.67 9.17 12.81
CA ALA A 32 0.73 7.96 13.63
C ALA A 32 -0.43 6.98 13.34
N HIS A 33 -1.56 7.48 12.81
CA HIS A 33 -2.75 6.71 12.42
C HIS A 33 -2.61 5.86 11.16
N ILE A 34 -1.60 6.11 10.33
CA ILE A 34 -1.45 5.40 9.05
C ILE A 34 -1.23 3.90 9.28
N LEU A 35 -0.39 3.53 10.25
CA LEU A 35 -0.07 2.13 10.52
C LEU A 35 -1.26 1.37 11.15
N PRO A 36 -1.92 1.87 12.22
CA PRO A 36 -3.12 1.23 12.77
C PRO A 36 -4.24 1.10 11.74
N LEU A 37 -4.50 2.15 10.95
CA LEU A 37 -5.53 2.11 9.91
C LEU A 37 -5.21 1.05 8.85
N ARG A 38 -3.97 0.99 8.35
CA ARG A 38 -3.55 -0.06 7.42
C ARG A 38 -3.77 -1.44 8.02
N ARG A 39 -3.34 -1.67 9.26
CA ARG A 39 -3.49 -2.97 9.95
C ARG A 39 -4.95 -3.38 10.13
N PHE A 40 -5.80 -2.43 10.49
CA PHE A 40 -7.25 -2.64 10.57
C PHE A 40 -7.81 -3.09 9.21
N LEU A 41 -7.48 -2.38 8.13
CA LEU A 41 -7.95 -2.72 6.78
C LEU A 41 -7.40 -4.07 6.30
N GLU A 42 -6.13 -4.37 6.55
CA GLU A 42 -5.51 -5.65 6.20
C GLU A 42 -6.22 -6.83 6.90
N ASN A 43 -6.60 -6.66 8.17
CA ASN A 43 -7.37 -7.65 8.93
C ASN A 43 -8.78 -7.83 8.36
N CYS A 44 -9.50 -6.72 8.12
CA CYS A 44 -10.86 -6.78 7.56
C CYS A 44 -10.89 -7.43 6.16
N LEU A 45 -9.90 -7.14 5.31
CA LEU A 45 -9.83 -7.63 3.94
C LEU A 45 -9.07 -8.95 3.80
N SER A 46 -8.42 -9.42 4.87
CA SER A 46 -7.54 -10.59 4.85
C SER A 46 -6.55 -10.53 3.67
N THR A 47 -5.93 -9.36 3.48
CA THR A 47 -5.02 -9.09 2.37
C THR A 47 -3.94 -8.12 2.82
N ASP A 48 -2.72 -8.30 2.31
CA ASP A 48 -1.62 -7.38 2.56
C ASP A 48 -1.76 -6.14 1.67
N LEU A 49 -1.73 -4.94 2.27
CA LEU A 49 -1.93 -3.66 1.58
C LEU A 49 -0.63 -2.86 1.47
N ARG A 50 0.52 -3.47 1.76
CA ARG A 50 1.82 -2.82 1.63
C ARG A 50 2.24 -2.71 0.17
N ASN A 51 3.13 -1.75 -0.08
CA ASN A 51 3.86 -1.64 -1.34
C ASN A 51 5.10 -2.51 -1.28
N PHE A 52 5.44 -3.16 -2.39
CA PHE A 52 6.56 -4.09 -2.50
C PHE A 52 7.39 -3.77 -3.73
N PHE A 53 8.69 -4.05 -3.67
CA PHE A 53 9.52 -4.01 -4.87
C PHE A 53 9.23 -5.21 -5.78
N ALA A 54 9.59 -5.08 -7.06
CA ALA A 54 9.41 -6.11 -8.08
C ALA A 54 9.95 -7.47 -7.62
N GLU A 55 11.14 -7.49 -7.03
CA GLU A 55 11.79 -8.71 -6.53
C GLU A 55 10.94 -9.44 -5.47
N SER A 56 10.38 -8.71 -4.51
CA SER A 56 9.50 -9.28 -3.49
C SER A 56 8.20 -9.80 -4.10
N CYS A 57 7.62 -9.06 -5.06
CA CYS A 57 6.44 -9.51 -5.78
C CYS A 57 6.71 -10.78 -6.59
N PHE A 58 7.86 -10.88 -7.28
CA PHE A 58 8.28 -12.11 -7.97
C PHE A 58 8.37 -13.29 -7.00
N LEU A 59 9.03 -13.11 -5.84
CA LEU A 59 9.09 -14.16 -4.83
C LEU A 59 7.68 -14.60 -4.38
N PHE A 60 6.76 -13.65 -4.16
CA PHE A 60 5.40 -13.99 -3.74
C PHE A 60 4.62 -14.74 -4.80
N VAL A 61 4.80 -14.40 -6.09
CA VAL A 61 4.17 -15.14 -7.21
C VAL A 61 4.55 -16.62 -7.15
N PHE A 62 5.79 -16.95 -6.78
CA PHE A 62 6.26 -18.33 -6.72
C PHE A 62 5.95 -19.05 -5.40
N THR A 63 5.73 -18.31 -4.32
CA THR A 63 5.65 -18.90 -2.96
C THR A 63 4.27 -18.84 -2.33
N ARG A 64 3.36 -18.00 -2.82
CA ARG A 64 2.05 -17.75 -2.19
C ARG A 64 0.89 -18.01 -3.13
N GLN A 65 -0.19 -18.55 -2.58
CA GLN A 65 -1.44 -18.76 -3.32
C GLN A 65 -2.19 -17.45 -3.62
N LYS A 66 -2.10 -16.46 -2.72
CA LYS A 66 -2.76 -15.15 -2.86
C LYS A 66 -1.72 -14.04 -2.86
N LEU A 67 -1.72 -13.24 -3.92
CA LEU A 67 -0.80 -12.12 -4.08
C LEU A 67 -1.37 -10.83 -3.49
N PRO A 68 -0.52 -9.96 -2.89
CA PRO A 68 -0.93 -8.61 -2.51
C PRO A 68 -1.46 -7.85 -3.75
N PRO A 69 -2.52 -7.02 -3.60
CA PRO A 69 -3.08 -6.26 -4.72
C PRO A 69 -2.04 -5.37 -5.41
N PHE A 70 -1.09 -4.82 -4.67
CA PHE A 70 0.00 -4.02 -5.21
C PHE A 70 0.79 -4.77 -6.30
N CYS A 71 1.13 -6.04 -6.06
CA CYS A 71 1.88 -6.85 -7.00
C CYS A 71 1.10 -7.18 -8.28
N GLN A 72 -0.23 -7.05 -8.27
CA GLN A 72 -1.07 -7.25 -9.44
C GLN A 72 -1.30 -5.94 -10.21
N HIS A 73 -1.46 -4.83 -9.49
CA HIS A 73 -1.90 -3.56 -10.05
C HIS A 73 -0.97 -3.04 -11.16
N GLY A 74 0.35 -3.08 -10.95
CA GLY A 74 1.31 -2.61 -11.95
C GLY A 74 1.30 -3.40 -13.26
N TYR A 75 0.97 -4.69 -13.22
CA TYR A 75 0.80 -5.50 -14.43
C TYR A 75 -0.54 -5.21 -15.12
N ILE A 76 -1.62 -5.04 -14.36
CA ILE A 76 -2.95 -4.71 -14.90
C ILE A 76 -2.93 -3.35 -15.60
N THR A 77 -2.21 -2.37 -15.06
CA THR A 77 -2.10 -1.02 -15.63
C THR A 77 -1.01 -0.90 -16.70
N MET A 78 -0.30 -1.99 -17.03
CA MET A 78 0.86 -2.00 -17.94
C MET A 78 1.98 -1.02 -17.56
N GLN A 79 2.07 -0.65 -16.27
CA GLN A 79 3.10 0.25 -15.75
C GLN A 79 4.31 -0.50 -15.17
N GLY A 80 4.23 -1.83 -15.05
CA GLY A 80 5.27 -2.66 -14.44
C GLY A 80 5.32 -2.51 -12.92
N LEU A 81 6.35 -3.10 -12.30
CA LEU A 81 6.59 -3.01 -10.87
C LEU A 81 7.85 -2.19 -10.59
N VAL A 82 7.89 -1.52 -9.44
CA VAL A 82 9.02 -0.70 -9.00
C VAL A 82 10.22 -1.59 -8.67
N GLY A 83 11.37 -1.38 -9.32
CA GLY A 83 12.62 -2.08 -9.03
C GLY A 83 13.25 -1.64 -7.70
N SER A 84 13.96 -2.56 -7.04
CA SER A 84 14.82 -2.21 -5.90
C SER A 84 16.09 -1.51 -6.40
N LEU A 85 16.79 -0.78 -5.52
CA LEU A 85 18.06 -0.14 -5.87
C LEU A 85 19.10 -1.17 -6.37
N GLN A 86 19.13 -2.36 -5.77
CA GLN A 86 19.99 -3.46 -6.19
C GLN A 86 19.65 -3.95 -7.60
N LEU A 87 18.37 -4.10 -7.91
CA LEU A 87 17.92 -4.48 -9.26
C LEU A 87 18.29 -3.41 -10.30
N TRP A 88 18.21 -2.13 -9.92
CA TRP A 88 18.65 -1.02 -10.77
C TRP A 88 20.16 -1.10 -11.05
N HIS A 89 20.99 -1.29 -10.02
CA HIS A 89 22.44 -1.47 -10.21
C HIS A 89 22.76 -2.66 -11.12
N HIS A 90 22.12 -3.81 -10.92
CA HIS A 90 22.32 -4.98 -11.78
C HIS A 90 21.86 -4.74 -13.22
N ALA A 91 20.78 -3.97 -13.43
CA ALA A 91 20.34 -3.61 -14.76
C ALA A 91 21.35 -2.69 -15.47
N VAL A 92 21.98 -1.77 -14.74
CA VAL A 92 23.07 -0.92 -15.26
C VAL A 92 24.31 -1.76 -15.58
N GLU A 93 24.74 -2.64 -14.67
CA GLU A 93 25.88 -3.55 -14.89
C GLU A 93 25.68 -4.48 -16.09
N ALA A 94 24.45 -4.96 -16.29
CA ALA A 94 24.07 -5.80 -17.41
C ALA A 94 23.88 -5.02 -18.73
N GLY A 95 24.02 -3.69 -18.72
CA GLY A 95 23.84 -2.83 -19.90
C GLY A 95 22.38 -2.70 -20.36
N LEU A 96 21.42 -2.94 -19.48
CA LEU A 96 19.98 -2.83 -19.74
C LEU A 96 19.43 -1.44 -19.48
N LEU A 97 20.10 -0.65 -18.63
CA LEU A 97 19.74 0.72 -18.28
C LEU A 97 20.97 1.63 -18.31
N GLU A 98 20.73 2.92 -18.54
CA GLU A 98 21.77 3.95 -18.52
C GLU A 98 22.03 4.47 -17.09
N ASP A 99 23.31 4.42 -16.72
CA ASP A 99 24.16 5.43 -16.07
C ASP A 99 23.71 6.86 -15.73
N PHE A 100 22.51 7.16 -15.22
CA PHE A 100 22.11 8.56 -14.95
C PHE A 100 22.59 9.08 -13.58
N THR A 101 23.90 9.01 -13.31
CA THR A 101 24.56 9.78 -12.23
C THR A 101 24.83 11.22 -12.62
#